data_AF-A0A1D7TMU7-F1
#
_entry.id   AF-A0A1D7TMU7-F1
#
_cell.length_a   1.000
_cell.length_b   1.000
_cell.length_c   1.000
_cell.angle_alpha   90.00
_cell.angle_beta   90.00
_cell.angle_gamma   90.00
#
_symmetry.space_group_name_H-M   'P 1'
#
loop_
_entity.id
_entity.type
_entity.pdbx_description
1 polymer ?
#
loop_
_entity_poly.entity_id
_entity_poly.type
_entity_poly.pdbx_seq_one_letter_code
_entity_poly.pdbx_strand_id
1 'polypeptide(L)'
;MQKLFLLLVFFMTFLHASSNDFVMELIQNDLEKALNLYKIGDSKHAKEELKFALYHGYRNSGLKSQIEKERSFEEANAIEEKFLNLELLIEKPHQLNLIGAEMQTLQESIRLILPALSPLTKRASVKNWHLVTQEINEALLSAIALYQHKELKQATSKVQSIYFDIFENSGMEEAILALNEDRKLKAEQRFRVLSEMMKKGETTATLVNYTHEIEADLKELSSLLTPKELSSTRSVSHQKRIPLLQWLMSALVLLIPTGGWFLLKKQRNRD
;
A
#
# COMPACT_ATOMS: atom_id res chain seq x y z
N MET A 1 -32.05 -52.46 33.18
CA MET A 1 -30.83 -51.62 33.30
C MET A 1 -30.04 -51.85 32.01
N GLN A 2 -29.63 -50.89 31.17
CA GLN A 2 -29.42 -49.45 31.29
C GLN A 2 -29.34 -48.94 29.83
N LYS A 3 -30.16 -47.96 29.43
CA LYS A 3 -30.10 -47.36 28.08
C LYS A 3 -28.92 -46.39 28.05
N LEU A 4 -27.89 -46.68 27.26
CA LEU A 4 -26.74 -45.80 27.08
C LEU A 4 -27.10 -44.72 26.04
N PHE A 5 -27.36 -43.51 26.50
CA PHE A 5 -27.59 -42.34 25.66
C PHE A 5 -26.22 -41.74 25.32
N LEU A 6 -25.78 -41.89 24.07
CA LEU A 6 -24.52 -41.32 23.59
C LEU A 6 -24.81 -39.89 23.13
N LEU A 7 -24.62 -38.93 24.03
CA LEU A 7 -24.75 -37.50 23.75
C LEU A 7 -23.47 -37.02 23.05
N LEU A 8 -23.52 -36.94 21.72
CA LEU A 8 -22.43 -36.40 20.91
C LEU A 8 -22.47 -34.88 20.99
N VAL A 9 -21.65 -34.30 21.87
CA VAL A 9 -21.44 -32.84 21.94
C VAL A 9 -20.62 -32.44 20.72
N PHE A 10 -21.28 -31.85 19.73
CA PHE A 10 -20.62 -31.20 18.62
C PHE A 10 -20.05 -29.86 19.12
N PHE A 11 -18.76 -29.85 19.47
CA PHE A 11 -18.04 -28.61 19.77
C PHE A 11 -17.79 -27.88 18.45
N MET A 12 -18.75 -27.06 18.03
CA MET A 12 -18.57 -26.10 16.96
C MET A 12 -17.63 -25.02 17.50
N THR A 13 -16.33 -25.19 17.25
CA THR A 13 -15.37 -24.10 17.43
C THR A 13 -15.72 -23.03 16.41
N PHE A 14 -16.43 -21.98 16.86
CA PHE A 14 -16.41 -20.72 16.15
C PHE A 14 -14.95 -20.30 16.05
N LEU A 15 -14.36 -20.32 14.86
CA LEU A 15 -13.18 -19.51 14.57
C LEU A 15 -13.61 -18.07 14.88
N HIS A 16 -13.22 -17.57 16.05
CA HIS A 16 -13.30 -16.15 16.34
C HIS A 16 -12.40 -15.48 15.31
N ALA A 17 -12.99 -14.73 14.38
CA ALA A 17 -12.23 -13.74 13.62
C ALA A 17 -11.45 -12.91 14.64
N SER A 18 -10.13 -12.86 14.50
CA SER A 18 -9.34 -12.06 15.43
C SER A 18 -9.81 -10.62 15.29
N SER A 19 -9.85 -9.89 16.39
CA SER A 19 -10.23 -8.46 16.37
C SER A 19 -9.36 -7.62 15.44
N ASN A 20 -8.20 -8.15 15.02
CA ASN A 20 -7.24 -7.49 14.15
C ASN A 20 -7.37 -7.89 12.67
N ASP A 21 -8.29 -8.80 12.31
CA ASP A 21 -8.43 -9.34 10.94
C ASP A 21 -8.74 -8.26 9.90
N PHE A 22 -9.38 -7.15 10.31
CA PHE A 22 -9.65 -6.01 9.43
C PHE A 22 -8.37 -5.44 8.82
N VAL A 23 -7.23 -5.49 9.51
CA VAL A 23 -5.97 -4.98 8.96
C VAL A 23 -5.48 -5.84 7.81
N MET A 24 -5.66 -7.17 7.90
CA MET A 24 -5.36 -8.05 6.78
C MET A 24 -6.24 -7.76 5.59
N GLU A 25 -7.54 -7.56 5.80
CA GLU A 25 -8.48 -7.25 4.73
C GLU A 25 -8.08 -5.95 4.01
N LEU A 26 -7.76 -4.89 4.75
CA LEU A 26 -7.30 -3.62 4.18
C LEU A 26 -6.03 -3.80 3.34
N ILE A 27 -4.99 -4.43 3.91
CA ILE A 27 -3.71 -4.62 3.23
C ILE A 27 -3.87 -5.54 2.01
N GLN A 28 -4.66 -6.62 2.11
CA GLN A 28 -4.89 -7.54 0.99
C GLN A 28 -5.58 -6.85 -0.18
N ASN A 29 -6.65 -6.09 0.10
CA ASN A 29 -7.39 -5.36 -0.92
C ASN A 29 -6.50 -4.33 -1.64
N ASP A 30 -5.74 -3.54 -0.88
CA ASP A 30 -4.87 -2.50 -1.44
C ASP A 30 -3.70 -3.14 -2.24
N LEU A 31 -3.12 -4.25 -1.76
CA LEU A 31 -2.09 -4.99 -2.51
C LEU A 31 -2.63 -5.62 -3.80
N GLU A 32 -3.85 -6.16 -3.78
CA GLU A 32 -4.48 -6.73 -4.98
C GLU A 32 -4.70 -5.67 -6.05
N LYS A 33 -5.18 -4.49 -5.65
CA LYS A 33 -5.33 -3.34 -6.56
C LYS A 33 -3.98 -2.92 -7.14
N ALA A 34 -2.94 -2.80 -6.31
CA ALA A 34 -1.59 -2.47 -6.77
C ALA A 34 -1.08 -3.48 -7.81
N LEU A 35 -1.32 -4.77 -7.58
CA LEU A 35 -0.95 -5.84 -8.51
C LEU A 35 -1.72 -5.73 -9.83
N ASN A 36 -3.02 -5.40 -9.79
CA ASN A 36 -3.84 -5.26 -10.99
C ASN A 36 -3.43 -4.04 -11.83
N LEU A 37 -3.12 -2.91 -11.19
CA LEU A 37 -2.53 -1.73 -11.86
C LEU A 37 -1.20 -2.09 -12.53
N TYR A 38 -0.33 -2.83 -11.84
CA TYR A 38 0.94 -3.26 -12.42
C TYR A 38 0.75 -4.20 -13.63
N LYS A 39 -0.22 -5.12 -13.59
CA LYS A 39 -0.52 -6.05 -14.70
C LYS A 39 -0.90 -5.33 -15.99
N ILE A 40 -1.57 -4.18 -15.88
CA ILE A 40 -1.96 -3.37 -17.06
C ILE A 40 -0.87 -2.38 -17.50
N GLY A 41 0.33 -2.45 -16.89
CA GLY A 41 1.47 -1.60 -17.21
C GLY A 41 1.51 -0.28 -16.44
N ASP A 42 0.56 -0.04 -15.53
CA ASP A 42 0.46 1.19 -14.76
C ASP A 42 1.32 1.13 -13.49
N SER A 43 2.63 1.09 -13.68
CA SER A 43 3.61 1.00 -12.58
C SER A 43 3.58 2.23 -11.66
N LYS A 44 3.17 3.39 -12.19
CA LYS A 44 3.09 4.63 -11.40
C LYS A 44 1.97 4.52 -10.37
N HIS A 45 0.74 4.20 -10.80
CA HIS A 45 -0.37 4.13 -9.85
C HIS A 45 -0.30 2.85 -9.00
N ALA A 46 0.26 1.75 -9.52
CA ALA A 46 0.58 0.57 -8.70
C ALA A 46 1.46 0.92 -7.49
N LYS A 47 2.46 1.78 -7.70
CA LYS A 47 3.34 2.28 -6.64
C LYS A 47 2.59 3.18 -5.65
N GLU A 48 1.70 4.05 -6.13
CA GLU A 48 0.87 4.89 -5.28
C GLU A 48 -0.09 4.04 -4.41
N GLU A 49 -0.72 3.01 -4.98
CA GLU A 49 -1.58 2.06 -4.27
C GLU A 49 -0.78 1.23 -3.24
N LEU A 50 0.43 0.80 -3.57
CA LEU A 50 1.31 0.11 -2.60
C LEU A 50 1.64 1.02 -1.40
N LYS A 51 1.96 2.30 -1.66
CA LYS A 51 2.16 3.27 -0.58
C LYS A 51 0.90 3.47 0.22
N PHE A 52 -0.24 3.48 -0.44
CA PHE A 52 -1.53 3.52 0.23
C PHE A 52 -1.69 2.34 1.19
N ALA A 53 -1.42 1.10 0.77
CA ALA A 53 -1.44 -0.08 1.63
C ALA A 53 -0.52 0.06 2.87
N LEU A 54 0.71 0.57 2.68
CA LEU A 54 1.65 0.83 3.78
C LEU A 54 1.08 1.82 4.80
N TYR A 55 0.52 2.94 4.35
CA TYR A 55 0.01 3.95 5.28
C TYR A 55 -1.35 3.57 5.84
N HIS A 56 -2.31 3.21 5.00
CA HIS A 56 -3.67 2.86 5.38
C HIS A 56 -3.71 1.63 6.27
N GLY A 57 -3.25 0.50 5.75
CA GLY A 57 -3.34 -0.79 6.42
C GLY A 57 -2.30 -0.99 7.52
N TYR A 58 -1.06 -0.50 7.35
CA TYR A 58 0.01 -0.80 8.31
C TYR A 58 0.28 0.32 9.34
N ARG A 59 0.45 1.57 8.92
CA ARG A 59 0.77 2.67 9.86
C ARG A 59 -0.46 3.26 10.55
N ASN A 60 -1.50 3.58 9.78
CA ASN A 60 -2.66 4.33 10.24
C ASN A 60 -3.68 3.48 10.97
N SER A 61 -3.70 2.16 10.73
CA SER A 61 -4.43 1.19 11.57
C SER A 61 -3.86 1.05 12.99
N GLY A 62 -2.68 1.63 13.25
CA GLY A 62 -1.96 1.43 14.51
C GLY A 62 -1.20 0.11 14.58
N LEU A 63 -1.24 -0.75 13.56
CA LEU A 63 -0.53 -2.03 13.55
C LEU A 63 0.97 -1.85 13.80
N LYS A 64 1.63 -0.92 13.10
CA LYS A 64 3.07 -0.63 13.33
C LYS A 64 3.37 -0.33 14.80
N SER A 65 2.65 0.63 15.39
CA SER A 65 2.87 1.04 16.78
C SER A 65 2.57 -0.07 17.78
N GLN A 66 1.59 -0.93 17.46
CA GLN A 66 1.25 -2.07 18.29
C GLN A 66 2.36 -3.13 18.27
N ILE A 67 2.93 -3.43 17.09
CA ILE A 67 4.08 -4.32 16.95
C ILE A 67 5.29 -3.74 17.70
N GLU A 68 5.58 -2.45 17.54
CA GLU A 68 6.69 -1.79 18.26
C GLU A 68 6.55 -1.92 19.78
N LYS A 69 5.31 -1.83 20.28
CA LYS A 69 5.00 -1.87 21.72
C LYS A 69 5.04 -3.28 22.30
N GLU A 70 4.48 -4.26 21.61
CA GLU A 70 4.22 -5.61 22.17
C GLU A 70 5.15 -6.69 21.63
N ARG A 71 5.89 -6.39 20.57
CA ARG A 71 6.82 -7.31 19.90
C ARG A 71 8.21 -6.71 19.91
N SER A 72 8.55 -5.95 18.88
CA SER A 72 9.82 -5.22 18.80
C SER A 72 9.79 -4.18 17.68
N PHE A 73 10.66 -3.17 17.80
CA PHE A 73 10.93 -2.23 16.71
C PHE A 73 11.52 -2.93 15.47
N GLU A 74 12.27 -4.02 15.67
CA GLU A 74 12.87 -4.81 14.60
C GLU A 74 11.81 -5.57 13.79
N GLU A 75 10.86 -6.25 14.44
CA GLU A 75 9.74 -6.91 13.76
C GLU A 75 8.85 -5.89 13.02
N ALA A 76 8.63 -4.70 13.59
CA ALA A 76 7.89 -3.65 12.90
C ALA A 76 8.62 -3.20 11.61
N ASN A 77 9.90 -2.89 11.70
CA ASN A 77 10.66 -2.45 10.53
C ASN A 77 10.80 -3.55 9.47
N ALA A 78 10.88 -4.82 9.87
CA ALA A 78 10.93 -5.94 8.91
C ALA A 78 9.66 -6.02 8.04
N ILE A 79 8.50 -5.61 8.57
CA ILE A 79 7.27 -5.47 7.76
C ILE A 79 7.36 -4.26 6.83
N GLU A 80 7.82 -3.10 7.33
CA GLU A 80 7.98 -1.89 6.51
C GLU A 80 9.01 -2.10 5.37
N GLU A 81 10.09 -2.83 5.60
CA GLU A 81 11.08 -3.20 4.58
C GLU A 81 10.49 -4.01 3.44
N LYS A 82 9.51 -4.89 3.70
CA LYS A 82 8.82 -5.66 2.65
C LYS A 82 7.97 -4.75 1.75
N PHE A 83 7.33 -3.71 2.32
CA PHE A 83 6.68 -2.68 1.52
C PHE A 83 7.69 -1.91 0.64
N LEU A 84 8.87 -1.60 1.17
CA LEU A 84 9.93 -0.92 0.40
C LEU A 84 10.48 -1.82 -0.73
N ASN A 85 10.66 -3.12 -0.47
CA ASN A 85 11.07 -4.08 -1.49
C ASN A 85 10.03 -4.16 -2.62
N LEU A 86 8.74 -4.20 -2.28
CA LEU A 86 7.66 -4.14 -3.26
C LEU A 86 7.70 -2.85 -4.08
N GLU A 87 8.00 -1.71 -3.47
CA GLU A 87 8.13 -0.43 -4.18
C GLU A 87 9.24 -0.51 -5.24
N LEU A 88 10.41 -1.06 -4.88
CA LEU A 88 11.53 -1.26 -5.80
C LEU A 88 11.26 -2.26 -6.93
N LEU A 89 10.41 -3.26 -6.68
CA LEU A 89 9.99 -4.24 -7.68
C LEU A 89 8.99 -3.61 -8.67
N ILE A 90 8.01 -2.85 -8.18
CA ILE A 90 7.00 -2.19 -9.01
C ILE A 90 7.63 -1.15 -9.96
N GLU A 91 8.73 -0.51 -9.58
CA GLU A 91 9.44 0.42 -10.47
C GLU A 91 10.09 -0.25 -11.70
N LYS A 92 10.29 -1.57 -11.65
CA LYS A 92 10.96 -2.32 -12.71
C LYS A 92 9.92 -3.04 -13.57
N PRO A 93 10.11 -3.09 -14.90
CA PRO A 93 9.21 -3.87 -15.76
C PRO A 93 9.44 -5.38 -15.58
N HIS A 94 8.45 -6.19 -15.96
CA HIS A 94 8.49 -7.66 -15.98
C HIS A 94 8.78 -8.33 -14.62
N GLN A 95 8.34 -7.74 -13.50
CA GLN A 95 8.52 -8.27 -12.15
C GLN A 95 7.29 -8.96 -11.57
N LEU A 96 6.26 -9.24 -12.36
CA LEU A 96 4.94 -9.69 -11.87
C LEU A 96 5.02 -10.87 -10.88
N ASN A 97 5.82 -11.89 -11.20
CA ASN A 97 6.00 -13.07 -10.34
C ASN A 97 6.70 -12.73 -9.02
N LEU A 98 7.71 -11.86 -9.07
CA LEU A 98 8.47 -11.43 -7.88
C LEU A 98 7.63 -10.52 -6.98
N ILE A 99 6.83 -9.64 -7.57
CA ILE A 99 5.86 -8.80 -6.85
C ILE A 99 4.85 -9.71 -6.14
N GLY A 100 4.27 -10.68 -6.85
CA GLY A 100 3.32 -11.63 -6.26
C GLY A 100 3.92 -12.42 -5.08
N ALA A 101 5.16 -12.91 -5.22
CA ALA A 101 5.85 -13.63 -4.17
C ALA A 101 6.16 -12.75 -2.94
N GLU A 102 6.60 -11.51 -3.15
CA GLU A 102 6.89 -10.58 -2.06
C GLU A 102 5.59 -10.13 -1.35
N MET A 103 4.48 -9.93 -2.09
CA MET A 103 3.16 -9.65 -1.51
C MET A 103 2.68 -10.81 -0.62
N GLN A 104 2.84 -12.05 -1.07
CA GLN A 104 2.52 -13.23 -0.25
C GLN A 104 3.38 -13.29 1.02
N THR A 105 4.69 -13.02 0.87
CA THR A 105 5.63 -13.00 2.00
C THR A 105 5.27 -11.93 3.02
N LEU A 106 4.91 -10.72 2.57
CA LEU A 106 4.42 -9.63 3.42
C LEU A 106 3.14 -10.04 4.16
N GLN A 107 2.14 -10.54 3.44
CA GLN A 107 0.86 -10.95 4.02
C GLN A 107 1.03 -12.07 5.07
N GLU A 108 1.90 -13.05 4.80
CA GLU A 108 2.18 -14.12 5.75
C GLU A 108 2.91 -13.60 7.00
N SER A 109 3.88 -12.69 6.82
CA SER A 109 4.60 -12.09 7.95
C SER A 109 3.63 -11.35 8.88
N ILE A 110 2.66 -10.61 8.33
CA ILE A 110 1.64 -9.94 9.14
C ILE A 110 0.72 -10.97 9.80
N ARG A 111 0.24 -11.97 9.05
CA ARG A 111 -0.65 -13.04 9.57
C ARG A 111 -0.05 -13.78 10.76
N LEU A 112 1.26 -14.02 10.76
CA LEU A 112 1.96 -14.67 11.87
C LEU A 112 2.06 -13.78 13.13
N ILE A 113 2.13 -12.46 12.95
CA ILE A 113 2.25 -11.50 14.06
C ILE A 113 0.89 -11.21 14.71
N LEU A 114 -0.17 -11.09 13.91
CA LEU A 114 -1.48 -10.63 14.39
C LEU A 114 -2.05 -11.37 15.61
N PRO A 115 -1.96 -12.72 15.72
CA PRO A 115 -2.46 -13.45 16.87
C PRO A 115 -1.72 -13.13 18.18
N ALA A 116 -0.51 -12.57 18.09
CA ALA A 116 0.31 -12.21 19.25
C ALA A 116 0.10 -10.76 19.71
N LEU A 117 -0.79 -10.00 19.07
CA LEU A 117 -1.08 -8.61 19.42
C LEU A 117 -2.41 -8.50 20.16
N SER A 118 -2.48 -7.54 21.09
CA SER A 118 -3.76 -7.09 21.64
C SER A 118 -4.67 -6.52 20.53
N PRO A 119 -6.00 -6.49 20.74
CA PRO A 119 -6.93 -5.87 19.80
C PRO A 119 -6.58 -4.43 19.43
N LEU A 120 -6.51 -4.13 18.15
CA LEU A 120 -6.31 -2.79 17.61
C LEU A 120 -7.59 -1.97 17.81
N THR A 121 -7.45 -0.81 18.46
CA THR A 121 -8.56 0.12 18.69
C THR A 121 -8.69 1.17 17.60
N LYS A 122 -7.64 1.39 16.81
CA LYS A 122 -7.62 2.35 15.71
C LYS A 122 -8.01 1.64 14.41
N ARG A 123 -9.13 2.04 13.81
CA ARG A 123 -9.51 1.60 12.46
C ARG A 123 -9.00 2.62 11.46
N ALA A 124 -8.33 2.17 10.41
CA ALA A 124 -7.99 3.04 9.30
C ALA A 124 -9.25 3.31 8.49
N SER A 125 -9.50 4.57 8.15
CA SER A 125 -10.67 5.01 7.38
C SER A 125 -10.27 5.87 6.19
N VAL A 126 -9.04 5.67 5.69
CA VAL A 126 -8.54 6.48 4.58
C VAL A 126 -9.01 5.82 3.29
N LYS A 127 -9.42 6.63 2.30
CA LYS A 127 -9.83 6.15 0.98
C LYS A 127 -8.80 6.59 -0.06
N ASN A 128 -8.47 5.73 -1.02
CA ASN A 128 -7.56 6.10 -2.11
C ASN A 128 -8.32 6.83 -3.21
N TRP A 129 -8.37 8.16 -3.10
CA TRP A 129 -9.07 9.01 -4.06
C TRP A 129 -8.40 9.08 -5.44
N HIS A 130 -7.09 8.80 -5.52
CA HIS A 130 -6.37 8.76 -6.80
C HIS A 130 -6.83 7.56 -7.64
N LEU A 131 -7.01 6.40 -7.00
CA LEU A 131 -7.54 5.22 -7.68
C LEU A 131 -8.96 5.43 -8.20
N VAL A 132 -9.85 6.02 -7.38
CA VAL A 132 -11.22 6.35 -7.82
C VAL A 132 -11.20 7.26 -9.05
N THR A 133 -10.31 8.26 -9.06
CA THR A 133 -10.13 9.16 -10.22
C THR A 133 -9.71 8.39 -11.48
N GLN A 134 -8.81 7.43 -11.34
CA GLN A 134 -8.38 6.57 -12.44
C GLN A 134 -9.50 5.68 -12.96
N GLU A 135 -10.24 5.00 -12.08
CA GLU A 135 -11.38 4.15 -12.44
C GLU A 135 -12.43 4.95 -13.24
N ILE A 136 -12.70 6.19 -12.81
CA ILE A 136 -13.56 7.13 -13.54
C ILE A 136 -12.99 7.40 -14.94
N ASN A 137 -11.72 7.77 -15.05
CA ASN A 137 -11.09 8.12 -16.32
C ASN A 137 -11.12 6.95 -17.32
N GLU A 138 -10.74 5.75 -16.88
CA GLU A 138 -10.78 4.54 -17.72
C GLU A 138 -12.19 4.22 -18.21
N ALA A 139 -13.18 4.33 -17.31
CA ALA A 139 -14.57 4.11 -17.67
C ALA A 139 -15.10 5.18 -18.64
N LEU A 140 -14.68 6.45 -18.49
CA LEU A 140 -15.04 7.53 -19.42
C LEU A 140 -14.44 7.30 -20.81
N LEU A 141 -13.19 6.84 -20.91
CA LEU A 141 -12.59 6.46 -22.18
C LEU A 141 -13.32 5.28 -22.83
N SER A 142 -13.78 4.30 -22.03
CA SER A 142 -14.64 3.22 -22.51
C SER A 142 -15.99 3.73 -23.04
N ALA A 143 -16.59 4.73 -22.40
CA ALA A 143 -17.81 5.38 -22.90
C ALA A 143 -17.57 6.09 -24.24
N ILE A 144 -16.41 6.73 -24.43
CA ILE A 144 -16.01 7.33 -25.71
C ILE A 144 -15.84 6.26 -26.80
N ALA A 145 -15.29 5.09 -26.48
CA ALA A 145 -15.17 4.00 -27.44
C ALA A 145 -16.55 3.54 -27.96
N LEU A 146 -17.55 3.40 -27.07
CA LEU A 146 -18.94 3.14 -27.48
C LEU A 146 -19.47 4.22 -28.42
N TYR A 147 -19.18 5.50 -28.12
CA TYR A 147 -19.56 6.62 -28.98
C TYR A 147 -18.91 6.54 -30.37
N GLN A 148 -17.63 6.18 -30.47
CA GLN A 148 -16.94 5.97 -31.75
C GLN A 148 -17.59 4.88 -32.61
N HIS A 149 -18.11 3.83 -31.97
CA HIS A 149 -18.89 2.77 -32.63
C HIS A 149 -20.32 3.18 -32.99
N LYS A 150 -20.66 4.48 -32.88
CA LYS A 150 -21.98 5.07 -33.15
C LYS A 150 -23.07 4.58 -32.19
N GLU A 151 -22.69 4.10 -31.01
CA GLU A 151 -23.61 3.59 -29.98
C GLU A 151 -24.00 4.70 -28.98
N LEU A 152 -24.53 5.82 -29.48
CA LEU A 152 -24.78 7.04 -28.69
C LEU A 152 -25.57 6.81 -27.39
N LYS A 153 -26.62 5.97 -27.45
CA LYS A 153 -27.44 5.67 -26.27
C LYS A 153 -26.65 4.92 -25.19
N GLN A 154 -25.80 3.97 -25.60
CA GLN A 154 -24.98 3.21 -24.67
C GLN A 154 -23.86 4.07 -24.09
N ALA A 155 -23.21 4.90 -24.91
CA ALA A 155 -22.18 5.83 -24.47
C ALA A 155 -22.71 6.82 -23.41
N THR A 156 -23.84 7.48 -23.68
CA THR A 156 -24.42 8.45 -22.74
C THR A 156 -24.96 7.78 -21.47
N SER A 157 -25.54 6.58 -21.57
CA SER A 157 -25.92 5.77 -20.40
C SER A 157 -24.70 5.38 -19.57
N LYS A 158 -23.58 5.03 -20.21
CA LYS A 158 -22.33 4.66 -19.51
C LYS A 158 -21.77 5.84 -18.72
N VAL A 159 -21.78 7.07 -19.27
CA VAL A 159 -21.36 8.27 -18.53
C VAL A 159 -22.22 8.50 -17.28
N GLN A 160 -23.54 8.28 -17.36
CA GLN A 160 -24.42 8.37 -16.19
C GLN A 160 -24.12 7.27 -15.16
N SER A 161 -23.95 6.03 -15.61
CA SER A 161 -23.55 4.93 -14.73
C SER A 161 -22.21 5.20 -14.03
N ILE A 162 -21.23 5.80 -14.71
CA ILE A 162 -19.93 6.15 -14.09
C ILE A 162 -20.13 7.14 -12.94
N TYR A 163 -20.99 8.13 -13.13
CA TYR A 163 -21.32 9.08 -12.06
C TYR A 163 -21.87 8.36 -10.82
N PHE A 164 -22.87 7.48 -10.99
CA PHE A 164 -23.50 6.81 -9.85
C PHE A 164 -22.63 5.66 -9.28
N ASP A 165 -22.18 4.75 -10.13
CA ASP A 165 -21.55 3.48 -9.73
C ASP A 165 -20.12 3.66 -9.23
N ILE A 166 -19.42 4.70 -9.69
CA ILE A 166 -18.03 4.97 -9.32
C ILE A 166 -17.92 6.26 -8.51
N PHE A 167 -18.34 7.41 -9.04
CA PHE A 167 -18.11 8.70 -8.37
C PHE A 167 -18.93 8.86 -7.08
N GLU A 168 -20.25 8.64 -7.12
CA GLU A 168 -21.12 8.75 -5.95
C GLU A 168 -20.95 7.57 -4.99
N ASN A 169 -20.96 6.33 -5.49
CA ASN A 169 -20.83 5.12 -4.67
C ASN A 169 -19.45 4.98 -4.01
N SER A 170 -18.40 5.59 -4.58
CA SER A 170 -17.11 5.72 -3.88
C SER A 170 -17.16 6.76 -2.74
N GLY A 171 -18.24 7.52 -2.58
CA GLY A 171 -18.32 8.63 -1.62
C GLY A 171 -17.40 9.80 -1.98
N MET A 172 -16.84 9.83 -3.20
CA MET A 172 -16.01 10.95 -3.65
C MET A 172 -16.82 12.23 -3.74
N GLU A 173 -18.08 12.14 -4.18
CA GLU A 173 -19.02 13.27 -4.19
C GLU A 173 -19.13 13.92 -2.81
N GLU A 174 -19.43 13.13 -1.78
CA GLU A 174 -19.60 13.60 -0.40
C GLU A 174 -18.27 14.14 0.16
N ALA A 175 -17.15 13.48 -0.15
CA ALA A 175 -15.84 13.93 0.27
C ALA A 175 -15.47 15.28 -0.35
N ILE A 176 -15.80 15.52 -1.61
CA ILE A 176 -15.61 16.82 -2.29
C ILE A 176 -16.55 17.87 -1.69
N LEU A 177 -17.81 17.52 -1.41
CA LEU A 177 -18.76 18.42 -0.75
C LEU A 177 -18.22 18.92 0.59
N ALA A 178 -17.64 18.02 1.39
CA ALA A 178 -17.00 18.37 2.66
C ALA A 178 -15.80 19.31 2.52
N LEU A 179 -15.13 19.35 1.35
CA LEU A 179 -14.11 20.34 1.05
C LEU A 179 -14.74 21.69 0.68
N ASN A 180 -15.65 21.69 -0.30
CA ASN A 180 -16.27 22.90 -0.85
C ASN A 180 -17.42 22.54 -1.82
N GLU A 181 -18.58 23.18 -1.67
CA GLU A 181 -19.76 22.95 -2.50
C GLU A 181 -19.56 23.31 -3.98
N ASP A 182 -18.88 24.42 -4.30
CA ASP A 182 -18.61 24.83 -5.69
C ASP A 182 -17.73 23.79 -6.42
N ARG A 183 -16.80 23.15 -5.70
CA ARG A 183 -15.97 22.05 -6.24
C ARG A 183 -16.83 20.84 -6.61
N LYS A 184 -17.80 20.49 -5.77
CA LYS A 184 -18.76 19.40 -6.04
C LYS A 184 -19.60 19.71 -7.27
N LEU A 185 -20.20 20.90 -7.32
CA LEU A 185 -21.03 21.34 -8.44
C LEU A 185 -20.26 21.33 -9.77
N LYS A 186 -18.99 21.79 -9.75
CA LYS A 186 -18.10 21.72 -10.91
C LYS A 186 -17.85 20.28 -11.36
N ALA A 187 -17.56 19.36 -10.43
CA ALA A 187 -17.35 17.95 -10.74
C ALA A 187 -18.61 17.30 -11.35
N GLU A 188 -19.80 17.52 -10.78
CA GLU A 188 -21.08 17.03 -11.34
C GLU A 188 -21.36 17.61 -12.74
N GLN A 189 -21.05 18.89 -12.94
CA GLN A 189 -21.24 19.56 -14.22
C GLN A 189 -20.39 18.92 -15.32
N ARG A 190 -19.17 18.46 -15.03
CA ARG A 190 -18.30 17.78 -16.00
C ARG A 190 -18.98 16.55 -16.63
N PHE A 191 -19.55 15.66 -15.83
CA PHE A 191 -20.24 14.46 -16.34
C PHE A 191 -21.46 14.81 -17.21
N ARG A 192 -22.23 15.82 -16.78
CA ARG A 192 -23.39 16.32 -17.53
C ARG A 192 -22.97 16.91 -18.87
N VAL A 193 -21.97 17.79 -18.88
CA VAL A 193 -21.47 18.43 -20.11
C VAL A 193 -20.92 17.40 -21.09
N LEU A 194 -20.16 16.39 -20.63
CA LEU A 194 -19.67 15.33 -21.52
C LEU A 194 -20.83 14.58 -22.20
N SER A 195 -21.87 14.22 -21.43
CA SER A 195 -23.08 13.57 -21.98
C SER A 195 -23.79 14.46 -23.01
N GLU A 196 -23.88 15.76 -22.75
CA GLU A 196 -24.48 16.71 -23.69
C GLU A 196 -23.64 16.91 -24.95
N MET A 197 -22.30 16.94 -24.84
CA MET A 197 -21.40 16.98 -25.98
C MET A 197 -21.59 15.75 -26.89
N MET A 198 -21.72 14.55 -26.31
CA MET A 198 -22.03 13.34 -27.09
C MET A 198 -23.38 13.47 -27.83
N LYS A 199 -24.43 13.95 -27.15
CA LYS A 199 -25.76 14.13 -27.77
C LYS A 199 -25.75 15.16 -28.90
N LYS A 200 -24.90 16.19 -28.81
CA LYS A 200 -24.71 17.21 -29.85
C LYS A 200 -23.89 16.72 -31.04
N GLY A 201 -23.31 15.51 -30.97
CA GLY A 201 -22.51 14.98 -32.06
C GLY A 201 -21.09 15.53 -32.11
N GLU A 202 -20.54 15.98 -30.97
CA GLU A 202 -19.15 16.47 -30.91
C GLU A 202 -18.15 15.43 -31.40
N THR A 203 -17.02 15.90 -31.93
CA THR A 203 -16.00 14.99 -32.46
C THR A 203 -15.38 14.15 -31.35
N THR A 204 -14.95 12.92 -31.65
CA THR A 204 -14.27 12.11 -30.64
C THR A 204 -13.01 12.77 -30.09
N ALA A 205 -12.24 13.48 -30.93
CA ALA A 205 -11.07 14.22 -30.45
C ALA A 205 -11.47 15.27 -29.38
N THR A 206 -12.56 16.00 -29.61
CA THR A 206 -13.10 16.95 -28.63
C THR A 206 -13.52 16.25 -27.33
N LEU A 207 -14.19 15.10 -27.42
CA LEU A 207 -14.63 14.34 -26.25
C LEU A 207 -13.44 13.79 -25.43
N VAL A 208 -12.41 13.27 -26.10
CA VAL A 208 -11.18 12.78 -25.43
C VAL A 208 -10.45 13.91 -24.72
N ASN A 209 -10.31 15.07 -25.37
CA ASN A 209 -9.72 16.24 -24.74
C ASN A 209 -10.52 16.67 -23.50
N TYR A 210 -11.85 16.66 -23.60
CA TYR A 210 -12.70 16.97 -22.46
C TYR A 210 -12.54 15.96 -21.32
N THR A 211 -12.41 14.66 -21.60
CA THR A 211 -12.13 13.67 -20.54
C THR A 211 -10.80 13.88 -19.84
N HIS A 212 -9.76 14.37 -20.54
CA HIS A 212 -8.51 14.76 -19.90
C HIS A 212 -8.66 15.97 -18.97
N GLU A 213 -9.56 16.91 -19.28
CA GLU A 213 -9.90 18.00 -18.35
C GLU A 213 -10.61 17.48 -17.09
N ILE A 214 -11.52 16.52 -17.24
CA ILE A 214 -12.19 15.86 -16.10
C ILE A 214 -11.15 15.16 -15.23
N GLU A 215 -10.26 14.39 -15.85
CA GLU A 215 -9.17 13.69 -15.17
C GLU A 215 -8.27 14.66 -14.39
N ALA A 216 -7.89 15.79 -14.98
CA ALA A 216 -7.05 16.79 -14.33
C ALA A 216 -7.76 17.43 -13.11
N ASP A 217 -9.03 17.83 -13.26
CA ASP A 217 -9.84 18.38 -12.16
C ASP A 217 -9.97 17.36 -11.01
N LEU A 218 -10.28 16.09 -11.33
CA LEU A 218 -10.42 15.04 -10.32
C LEU A 218 -9.09 14.68 -9.65
N LYS A 219 -7.96 14.74 -10.35
CA LYS A 219 -6.62 14.54 -9.76
C LYS A 219 -6.24 15.63 -8.77
N GLU A 220 -6.65 16.88 -9.03
CA GLU A 220 -6.48 17.96 -8.06
C GLU A 220 -7.29 17.65 -6.79
N LEU A 221 -8.57 17.28 -6.95
CA LEU A 221 -9.46 16.96 -5.84
C LEU A 221 -8.96 15.75 -5.04
N SER A 222 -8.52 14.68 -5.71
CA SER A 222 -7.98 13.50 -5.04
C SER A 222 -6.74 13.83 -4.22
N SER A 223 -5.89 14.74 -4.71
CA SER A 223 -4.70 15.21 -3.97
C SER A 223 -5.08 15.99 -2.71
N LEU A 224 -6.15 16.80 -2.77
CA LEU A 224 -6.67 17.56 -1.62
C LEU A 224 -7.34 16.66 -0.59
N LEU A 225 -7.98 15.58 -1.04
CA LEU A 225 -8.65 14.61 -0.18
C LEU A 225 -7.70 13.60 0.45
N THR A 226 -6.50 13.43 -0.11
CA THR A 226 -5.50 12.47 0.36
C THR A 226 -4.74 13.03 1.57
N PRO A 227 -4.71 12.33 2.72
CA PRO A 227 -3.94 12.78 3.89
C PRO A 227 -2.47 13.07 3.58
N LYS A 228 -1.89 14.08 4.25
CA LYS A 228 -0.51 14.56 4.00
C LYS A 228 0.56 13.48 4.16
N GLU A 229 0.31 12.48 4.99
CA GLU A 229 1.21 11.37 5.25
C GLU A 229 1.38 10.48 4.01
N LEU A 230 0.33 10.34 3.20
CA LEU A 230 0.33 9.61 1.93
C LEU A 230 1.00 10.41 0.79
N SER A 231 0.99 11.74 0.86
CA SER A 231 1.66 12.63 -0.10
C SER A 231 3.14 12.87 0.22
N SER A 232 3.63 12.46 1.39
CA SER A 232 5.02 12.64 1.80
C SER A 232 5.91 11.45 1.42
N THR A 233 6.87 11.66 0.52
CA THR A 233 8.05 10.79 0.41
C THR A 233 8.94 11.00 1.63
N ARG A 234 8.63 10.33 2.74
CA ARG A 234 9.55 10.29 3.88
C ARG A 234 10.69 9.35 3.52
N SER A 235 11.86 9.90 3.19
CA SER A 235 13.10 9.15 3.20
C SER A 235 13.24 8.51 4.58
N VAL A 236 13.25 7.18 4.64
CA VAL A 236 13.63 6.47 5.86
C VAL A 236 15.10 6.82 6.07
N SER A 237 15.38 7.79 6.94
CA SER A 237 16.72 8.00 7.43
C SER A 237 17.11 6.71 8.14
N HIS A 238 17.97 5.90 7.53
CA HIS A 238 18.74 4.92 8.26
C HIS A 238 19.54 5.70 9.31
N GLN A 239 18.97 5.83 10.51
CA GLN A 239 19.73 6.20 11.69
C GLN A 239 20.75 5.07 11.84
N LYS A 240 21.98 5.31 11.36
CA LYS A 240 23.14 4.46 11.57
C LYS A 240 23.14 4.03 13.03
N ARG A 241 22.79 2.77 13.30
CA ARG A 241 23.21 2.13 14.54
C ARG A 241 24.72 2.04 14.42
N ILE A 242 25.41 2.90 15.16
CA ILE A 242 26.86 2.86 15.33
C ILE A 242 27.18 1.47 15.91
N PRO A 243 27.97 0.62 15.23
CA PRO A 243 28.44 -0.61 15.85
C PRO A 243 29.68 -0.25 16.68
N LEU A 244 29.55 -0.28 18.00
CA LEU A 244 30.73 -0.31 18.88
C LEU A 244 30.80 -1.67 19.57
N LEU A 245 31.51 -2.56 18.88
CA LEU A 245 32.45 -3.55 19.41
C LEU A 245 32.49 -3.67 20.94
N GLN A 246 32.01 -4.80 21.47
CA GLN A 246 32.80 -5.54 22.46
C GLN A 246 33.15 -6.89 21.86
N TRP A 247 34.45 -7.05 21.63
CA TRP A 247 35.06 -8.18 20.95
C TRP A 247 34.84 -9.48 21.71
N LEU A 248 34.45 -10.48 20.93
CA LEU A 248 34.73 -11.89 21.15
C LEU A 248 36.20 -12.08 21.53
N MET A 249 36.47 -12.44 22.78
CA MET A 249 37.73 -13.10 23.14
C MET A 249 37.61 -14.56 22.70
N SER A 250 38.10 -14.85 21.50
CA SER A 250 38.35 -16.22 21.05
C SER A 250 39.85 -16.42 20.88
N ALA A 251 40.38 -17.28 21.75
CA ALA A 251 41.46 -18.23 21.51
C ALA A 251 42.46 -17.94 20.37
N LEU A 252 43.72 -17.68 20.74
CA LEU A 252 44.84 -18.11 19.92
C LEU A 252 45.81 -18.95 20.77
N VAL A 253 45.77 -20.25 20.54
CA VAL A 253 46.74 -21.23 21.00
C VAL A 253 47.95 -21.21 20.05
N LEU A 254 49.13 -21.04 20.66
CA LEU A 254 50.48 -21.52 20.30
C LEU A 254 50.96 -21.53 18.84
N LEU A 255 52.12 -20.90 18.63
CA LEU A 255 53.26 -21.51 17.91
C LEU A 255 54.59 -20.87 18.37
N ILE A 256 55.48 -21.72 18.89
CA ILE A 256 56.91 -21.47 19.19
C ILE A 256 57.71 -21.69 17.87
N PRO A 257 58.88 -21.06 17.66
CA PRO A 257 60.12 -21.83 17.82
C PRO A 257 61.30 -21.05 18.45
N THR A 258 61.91 -21.72 19.45
CA THR A 258 63.35 -21.96 19.68
C THR A 258 64.43 -20.98 19.20
N GLY A 259 65.28 -20.56 20.14
CA GLY A 259 66.75 -20.70 20.02
C GLY A 259 67.55 -19.42 19.76
N GLY A 260 68.41 -19.03 20.71
CA GLY A 260 69.39 -17.97 20.47
C GLY A 260 70.09 -17.41 21.72
N TRP A 261 70.93 -18.23 22.36
CA TRP A 261 72.00 -17.84 23.28
C TRP A 261 72.83 -16.65 22.73
N PHE A 262 73.08 -15.59 23.53
CA PHE A 262 74.46 -15.15 23.86
C PHE A 262 74.49 -14.01 24.91
N LEU A 263 75.38 -14.18 25.88
CA LEU A 263 75.78 -13.26 26.95
C LEU A 263 76.77 -12.18 26.44
N LEU A 264 76.72 -10.95 26.96
CA LEU A 264 77.81 -10.27 27.70
C LEU A 264 77.62 -8.73 27.79
N LYS A 265 77.43 -8.28 29.03
CA LYS A 265 78.18 -7.21 29.75
C LYS A 265 78.60 -5.93 29.02
N LYS A 266 78.15 -4.82 29.65
CA LYS A 266 78.94 -3.67 30.13
C LYS A 266 79.59 -2.78 29.06
N GLN A 267 79.17 -1.51 28.98
CA GLN A 267 79.84 -0.43 29.72
C GLN A 267 79.09 0.91 29.54
N ARG A 268 78.62 1.45 30.68
CA ARG A 268 78.26 2.86 30.86
C ARG A 268 79.53 3.58 31.27
N ASN A 269 79.89 4.67 30.59
CA ASN A 269 80.93 5.61 31.00
C ASN A 269 80.34 7.03 31.06
N ARG A 270 81.00 7.88 31.85
CA ARG A 270 80.68 9.22 32.38
C ARG A 270 80.18 9.15 33.82
N ASP A 271 80.91 9.61 34.84
CA ASP A 271 82.22 10.25 34.97
C ASP A 271 82.81 9.81 36.33
#